data_AF-S2KE02-F1
#
_entry.id   AF-S2KE02-F1
#
_cell.length_a   1.000
_cell.length_b   1.000
_cell.length_c   1.000
_cell.angle_alpha   90.00
_cell.angle_beta   90.00
_cell.angle_gamma   90.00
#
_symmetry.space_group_name_H-M   'P 1'
#
loop_
_entity.id
_entity.type
_entity.pdbx_description
1 polymer ?
#
loop_
_entity_poly.entity_id
_entity_poly.type
_entity_poly.pdbx_seq_one_letter_code
_entity_poly.pdbx_strand_id
1 'polypeptide(L)'
;MTSITPTAQEFWSNLCMNAFNSNTLANDFILFFDGCKTALPDGTFSWKTSNPDYQYNLQQLCCIQLDNDTFTLPSETVDIFTNEKRKARSEWHVKRQMELKQHLQKTLKNVSTSPLDLNNDQKMALVKEFVSIHETDLGSVPFLSRLAGLLRCQIHHRHNAVEWRMSEYILTQNDEEAMESYIRLLRSVLGMQLVYQDDDNEHSHDAVAIDMNGSNNKAATDPELIWRMSPDIDIQLLQNILKYMPKQTQTFQEDYKVTDIPRTATHEHRSVLQWLFDILGHCLSFLHK
;
A
#
# COMPACT_ATOMS: atom_id res chain seq x y z
N MET A 1 -25.87 -43.09 -7.75
CA MET A 1 -25.06 -41.88 -7.49
C MET A 1 -23.94 -41.87 -8.50
N THR A 2 -24.06 -41.09 -9.58
CA THR A 2 -23.02 -40.92 -10.58
C THR A 2 -21.93 -40.04 -9.98
N SER A 3 -20.76 -40.61 -9.73
CA SER A 3 -19.55 -39.85 -9.38
C SER A 3 -19.16 -39.06 -10.62
N ILE A 4 -19.45 -37.76 -10.63
CA ILE A 4 -19.01 -36.86 -11.68
C ILE A 4 -17.52 -36.62 -11.42
N THR A 5 -16.67 -37.34 -12.13
CA THR A 5 -15.23 -37.05 -12.11
C THR A 5 -15.05 -35.66 -12.73
N PRO A 6 -14.42 -34.70 -12.01
CA PRO A 6 -14.20 -33.36 -12.55
C PRO A 6 -13.38 -33.45 -13.83
N THR A 7 -13.70 -32.60 -14.80
CA THR A 7 -12.87 -32.46 -16.00
C THR A 7 -11.47 -31.97 -15.61
N ALA A 8 -10.45 -32.25 -16.43
CA ALA A 8 -9.09 -31.78 -16.18
C ALA A 8 -9.03 -30.25 -15.98
N GLN A 9 -9.87 -29.50 -16.71
CA GLN A 9 -10.01 -28.06 -16.56
C GLN A 9 -10.58 -27.67 -15.18
N GLU A 10 -11.65 -28.31 -14.73
CA GLU A 10 -12.24 -28.06 -13.40
C GLU A 10 -11.27 -28.40 -12.27
N PHE A 11 -10.52 -29.50 -12.41
CA PHE A 11 -9.48 -29.86 -11.45
C PHE A 11 -8.39 -28.79 -11.38
N TRP A 12 -7.87 -28.33 -12.53
CA TRP A 12 -6.86 -27.27 -12.57
C TRP A 12 -7.36 -25.95 -12.00
N SER A 13 -8.58 -25.56 -12.34
CA SER A 13 -9.22 -24.35 -11.84
C SER A 13 -9.31 -24.38 -10.31
N ASN A 14 -9.84 -25.47 -9.74
CA ASN A 14 -9.95 -25.64 -8.30
C ASN A 14 -8.59 -25.64 -7.60
N LEU A 15 -7.61 -26.35 -8.16
CA LEU A 15 -6.28 -26.47 -7.57
C LEU A 15 -5.54 -25.11 -7.60
N CYS A 16 -5.63 -24.36 -8.70
CA CYS A 16 -5.08 -23.01 -8.81
C CYS A 16 -5.75 -22.04 -7.82
N MET A 17 -7.09 -22.03 -7.75
CA MET A 17 -7.82 -21.18 -6.82
C MET A 17 -7.48 -21.49 -5.36
N ASN A 18 -7.37 -22.77 -5.01
CA ASN A 18 -6.98 -23.17 -3.66
C ASN A 18 -5.54 -22.73 -3.33
N ALA A 19 -4.60 -22.91 -4.24
CA ALA A 19 -3.22 -22.48 -4.05
C ALA A 19 -3.11 -20.97 -3.80
N PHE A 20 -3.87 -20.15 -4.54
CA PHE A 20 -3.90 -18.70 -4.32
C PHE A 20 -4.66 -18.28 -3.05
N ASN A 21 -5.57 -19.12 -2.54
CA ASN A 21 -6.28 -18.89 -1.26
C ASN A 21 -5.54 -19.51 -0.05
N SER A 22 -4.20 -19.50 -0.07
CA SER A 22 -3.34 -19.92 1.05
C SER A 22 -3.42 -21.40 1.42
N ASN A 23 -3.92 -22.27 0.53
CA ASN A 23 -3.82 -23.72 0.73
C ASN A 23 -2.40 -24.18 0.38
N THR A 24 -1.61 -24.48 1.43
CA THR A 24 -0.20 -24.88 1.30
C THR A 24 -0.02 -26.13 0.44
N LEU A 25 -0.85 -27.15 0.62
CA LEU A 25 -0.77 -28.40 -0.14
C LEU A 25 -1.02 -28.18 -1.64
N ALA A 26 -2.01 -27.36 -1.97
CA ALA A 26 -2.29 -27.01 -3.36
C ALA A 26 -1.15 -26.17 -3.98
N ASN A 27 -0.62 -25.20 -3.22
CA ASN A 27 0.50 -24.38 -3.66
C ASN A 27 1.77 -25.21 -3.88
N ASP A 28 2.11 -26.10 -2.96
CA ASP A 28 3.27 -26.99 -3.05
C ASP A 28 3.19 -27.88 -4.28
N PHE A 29 2.00 -28.42 -4.57
CA PHE A 29 1.79 -29.22 -5.78
C PHE A 29 1.95 -28.39 -7.07
N ILE A 30 1.44 -27.15 -7.12
CA ILE A 30 1.66 -26.27 -8.29
C ILE A 30 3.14 -25.96 -8.48
N LEU A 31 3.87 -25.69 -7.40
CA LEU A 31 5.31 -25.41 -7.45
C LEU A 31 6.08 -26.62 -7.97
N PHE A 32 5.75 -27.82 -7.49
CA PHE A 32 6.28 -29.08 -8.02
C PHE A 32 5.94 -29.24 -9.51
N PHE A 33 4.67 -29.08 -9.88
CA PHE A 33 4.21 -29.31 -11.25
C PHE A 33 4.85 -28.34 -12.24
N ASP A 34 5.01 -27.06 -11.88
CA ASP A 34 5.63 -26.08 -12.77
C ASP A 34 7.17 -26.15 -12.75
N GLY A 35 7.76 -26.45 -11.60
CA GLY A 35 9.21 -26.44 -11.38
C GLY A 35 9.92 -27.73 -11.78
N CYS A 36 9.23 -28.88 -11.75
CA CYS A 36 9.84 -30.19 -12.01
C CYS A 36 9.45 -30.82 -13.36
N LYS A 37 8.74 -30.09 -14.22
CA LYS A 37 8.38 -30.59 -15.56
C LYS A 37 9.62 -30.68 -16.46
N THR A 38 9.77 -31.81 -17.15
CA THR A 38 10.84 -32.04 -18.13
C THR A 38 10.22 -32.30 -19.50
N ALA A 39 10.57 -31.46 -20.49
CA ALA A 39 10.10 -31.64 -21.86
C ALA A 39 10.75 -32.86 -22.51
N LEU A 40 9.94 -33.66 -23.20
CA LEU A 40 10.37 -34.84 -23.95
C LEU A 40 10.34 -34.56 -25.47
N PRO A 41 11.10 -35.32 -26.28
CA PRO A 41 11.21 -35.08 -27.73
C PRO A 41 9.91 -35.27 -28.52
N ASP A 42 8.95 -36.00 -27.96
CA ASP A 42 7.64 -36.30 -28.57
C ASP A 42 6.58 -35.21 -28.30
N GLY A 43 6.97 -34.10 -27.66
CA GLY A 43 6.04 -33.03 -27.29
C GLY A 43 5.26 -33.28 -26.01
N THR A 44 5.59 -34.34 -25.25
CA THR A 44 5.04 -34.56 -23.90
C THR A 44 5.94 -33.94 -22.83
N PHE A 45 5.39 -33.80 -21.63
CA PHE A 45 6.13 -33.43 -20.43
C PHE A 45 6.14 -34.58 -19.45
N SER A 46 7.22 -34.70 -18.69
CA SER A 46 7.39 -35.69 -17.64
C SER A 46 7.65 -35.06 -16.28
N TRP A 47 7.16 -35.74 -15.24
CA TRP A 47 7.40 -35.43 -13.85
C TRP A 47 7.87 -36.68 -13.13
N LYS A 48 8.85 -36.52 -12.25
CA LYS A 48 9.36 -37.61 -11.41
C LYS A 48 9.13 -37.29 -9.94
N THR A 49 8.44 -38.17 -9.23
CA THR A 49 8.17 -38.01 -7.79
C THR A 49 7.91 -39.35 -7.11
N SER A 50 8.49 -39.50 -5.92
CA SER A 50 8.19 -40.61 -5.00
C SER A 50 7.23 -40.20 -3.88
N ASN A 51 6.71 -38.95 -3.90
CA ASN A 51 5.77 -38.46 -2.91
C ASN A 51 4.35 -38.98 -3.23
N PRO A 52 3.72 -39.79 -2.37
CA PRO A 52 2.40 -40.37 -2.61
C PRO A 52 1.31 -39.35 -2.90
N ASP A 53 1.35 -38.17 -2.26
CA ASP A 53 0.34 -37.13 -2.45
C ASP A 53 0.44 -36.51 -3.85
N TYR A 54 1.66 -36.31 -4.34
CA TYR A 54 1.89 -35.81 -5.69
C TYR A 54 1.53 -36.86 -6.75
N GLN A 55 1.83 -38.14 -6.48
CA GLN A 55 1.41 -39.24 -7.34
C GLN A 55 -0.12 -39.32 -7.44
N TYR A 56 -0.84 -39.21 -6.32
CA TYR A 56 -2.30 -39.16 -6.31
C TYR A 56 -2.83 -38.01 -7.17
N ASN A 57 -2.31 -36.79 -6.99
CA ASN A 57 -2.73 -35.63 -7.79
C ASN A 57 -2.42 -35.79 -9.28
N LEU A 58 -1.25 -36.32 -9.65
CA LEU A 58 -0.89 -36.62 -11.04
C LEU A 58 -1.83 -37.67 -11.66
N GLN A 59 -2.24 -38.68 -10.90
CA GLN A 59 -3.23 -39.67 -11.35
C GLN A 59 -4.62 -39.05 -11.55
N GLN A 60 -5.06 -38.13 -10.67
CA GLN A 60 -6.32 -37.40 -10.84
C GLN A 60 -6.32 -36.52 -12.10
N LEU A 61 -5.14 -36.07 -12.55
CA LEU A 61 -4.93 -35.30 -13.77
C LEU A 61 -4.87 -36.17 -15.04
N CYS A 62 -5.13 -37.48 -14.92
CA CYS A 62 -5.01 -38.45 -15.99
C CYS A 62 -3.59 -38.54 -16.59
N CYS A 63 -2.54 -38.25 -15.80
CA CYS A 63 -1.18 -38.51 -16.23
C CYS A 63 -0.98 -40.01 -16.54
N ILE A 64 -0.24 -40.30 -17.60
CA ILE A 64 0.17 -41.66 -17.93
C ILE A 64 1.35 -42.00 -17.04
N GLN A 65 1.22 -43.05 -16.23
CA GLN A 65 2.31 -43.56 -15.42
C GLN A 65 3.20 -44.49 -16.27
N LEU A 66 4.48 -44.14 -16.43
CA LEU A 66 5.45 -44.92 -17.20
C LEU A 66 6.19 -45.94 -16.31
N ASP A 67 6.51 -45.54 -15.08
CA ASP A 67 7.12 -46.37 -14.05
C ASP A 67 6.62 -45.95 -12.65
N ASN A 68 7.18 -46.52 -11.58
CA ASN A 68 6.72 -46.25 -10.22
C ASN A 68 6.72 -44.76 -9.82
N ASP A 69 7.61 -43.95 -10.40
CA ASP A 69 7.80 -42.56 -10.00
C ASP A 69 7.66 -41.56 -11.15
N THR A 70 7.54 -42.02 -12.41
CA THR A 70 7.54 -41.18 -13.61
C THR A 70 6.16 -41.12 -14.25
N PHE A 71 5.68 -39.89 -14.44
CA PHE A 71 4.37 -39.57 -14.98
C PHE A 71 4.51 -38.65 -16.19
N THR A 72 3.69 -38.84 -17.22
CA THR A 72 3.70 -38.02 -18.44
C THR A 72 2.34 -37.45 -18.79
N LEU A 73 2.37 -36.29 -19.45
CA LEU A 73 1.18 -35.58 -19.91
C LEU A 73 1.48 -34.91 -21.27
N PRO A 74 0.54 -34.91 -22.23
CA PRO A 74 0.70 -34.16 -23.48
C PRO A 74 0.81 -32.65 -23.25
N SER A 75 1.51 -31.94 -24.14
CA SER A 75 1.65 -30.47 -24.06
C SER A 75 0.31 -29.75 -24.01
N GLU A 76 -0.68 -30.20 -24.78
CA GLU A 76 -2.01 -29.58 -24.83
C GLU A 76 -2.67 -29.48 -23.45
N THR A 77 -2.48 -30.50 -22.61
CA THR A 77 -3.06 -30.51 -21.25
C THR A 77 -2.25 -29.63 -20.28
N VAL A 78 -0.94 -29.47 -20.51
CA VAL A 78 -0.10 -28.50 -19.78
C VAL A 78 -0.46 -27.05 -20.15
N ASP A 79 -0.86 -26.81 -21.39
CA ASP A 79 -1.34 -25.51 -21.85
C ASP A 79 -2.67 -25.13 -21.18
N ILE A 80 -3.57 -26.10 -20.98
CA ILE A 80 -4.79 -25.91 -20.18
C ILE A 80 -4.44 -25.45 -18.76
N PHE A 81 -3.51 -26.14 -18.09
CA PHE A 81 -3.01 -25.71 -16.76
C PHE A 81 -2.48 -24.28 -16.79
N THR A 82 -1.64 -23.95 -17.78
CA THR A 82 -1.03 -22.61 -17.88
C THR A 82 -2.08 -21.52 -18.03
N ASN A 83 -3.13 -21.78 -18.82
CA ASN A 83 -4.25 -20.87 -19.02
C ASN A 83 -5.10 -20.72 -17.76
N GLU A 84 -5.45 -21.82 -17.08
CA GLU A 84 -6.22 -21.79 -15.83
C GLU A 84 -5.42 -21.11 -14.70
N LYS A 85 -4.11 -21.36 -14.60
CA LYS A 85 -3.23 -20.66 -13.64
C LYS A 85 -3.21 -19.15 -13.88
N ARG A 86 -3.13 -18.70 -15.13
CA ARG A 86 -3.19 -17.27 -15.49
C ARG A 86 -4.55 -16.68 -15.13
N LYS A 87 -5.64 -17.37 -15.49
CA LYS A 87 -7.00 -16.93 -15.19
C LYS A 87 -7.24 -16.81 -13.67
N ALA A 88 -6.94 -17.87 -12.92
CA ALA A 88 -7.06 -17.88 -11.46
C ALA A 88 -6.19 -16.81 -10.81
N ARG A 89 -4.97 -16.57 -11.31
CA ARG A 89 -4.11 -15.47 -10.83
C ARG A 89 -4.79 -14.11 -11.07
N SER A 90 -5.31 -13.85 -12.26
CA SER A 90 -5.99 -12.59 -12.57
C SER A 90 -7.22 -12.37 -11.69
N GLU A 91 -8.05 -13.41 -11.52
CA GLU A 91 -9.23 -13.37 -10.64
C GLU A 91 -8.84 -13.13 -9.18
N TRP A 92 -7.79 -13.80 -8.71
CA TRP A 92 -7.24 -13.60 -7.37
C TRP A 92 -6.73 -12.17 -7.17
N HIS A 93 -5.98 -11.60 -8.13
CA HIS A 93 -5.52 -10.21 -8.05
C HIS A 93 -6.68 -9.23 -7.98
N VAL A 94 -7.70 -9.40 -8.82
CA VAL A 94 -8.90 -8.56 -8.82
C VAL A 94 -9.63 -8.64 -7.49
N LYS A 95 -9.84 -9.85 -6.97
CA LYS A 95 -10.49 -10.06 -5.67
C LYS A 95 -9.66 -9.46 -4.53
N ARG A 96 -8.35 -9.70 -4.51
CA ARG A 96 -7.44 -9.21 -3.48
C ARG A 96 -7.38 -7.68 -3.47
N GLN A 97 -7.37 -7.04 -4.64
CA GLN A 97 -7.44 -5.57 -4.73
C GLN A 97 -8.75 -5.02 -4.19
N MET A 98 -9.89 -5.69 -4.47
CA MET A 98 -11.17 -5.31 -3.87
C MET A 98 -11.17 -5.48 -2.34
N GLU A 99 -10.62 -6.58 -1.82
CA GLU A 99 -10.47 -6.81 -0.38
C GLU A 99 -9.59 -5.74 0.28
N LEU A 100 -8.45 -5.41 -0.31
CA LEU A 100 -7.54 -4.37 0.19
C LEU A 100 -8.21 -2.99 0.16
N LYS A 101 -9.00 -2.68 -0.88
CA LYS A 101 -9.77 -1.42 -0.94
C LYS A 101 -10.83 -1.36 0.16
N GLN A 102 -11.57 -2.44 0.38
CA GLN A 102 -12.55 -2.52 1.47
C GLN A 102 -11.88 -2.39 2.84
N HIS A 103 -10.71 -3.04 3.01
CA HIS A 103 -9.91 -2.92 4.22
C HIS A 103 -9.44 -1.47 4.42
N LEU A 104 -8.93 -0.81 3.38
CA LEU A 104 -8.53 0.60 3.42
C LEU A 104 -9.67 1.50 3.91
N GLN A 105 -10.87 1.34 3.35
CA GLN A 105 -12.06 2.07 3.79
C GLN A 105 -12.38 1.82 5.27
N LYS A 106 -12.25 0.57 5.73
CA LYS A 106 -12.48 0.22 7.14
C LYS A 106 -11.42 0.85 8.03
N THR A 107 -10.14 0.80 7.65
CA THR A 107 -9.02 1.37 8.40
C THR A 107 -9.13 2.90 8.49
N LEU A 108 -9.50 3.56 7.38
CA LEU A 108 -9.78 5.00 7.37
C LEU A 108 -10.97 5.41 8.25
N LYS A 109 -11.90 4.50 8.58
CA LYS A 109 -12.98 4.77 9.55
C LYS A 109 -12.57 4.46 10.99
N ASN A 110 -11.82 3.37 11.18
CA ASN A 110 -11.53 2.82 12.50
C ASN A 110 -10.34 3.49 13.18
N VAL A 111 -9.33 3.92 12.41
CA VAL A 111 -8.22 4.69 12.96
C VAL A 111 -8.74 6.07 13.36
N SER A 112 -8.63 6.38 14.65
CA SER A 112 -9.09 7.63 15.27
C SER A 112 -8.87 8.83 14.35
N THR A 113 -9.93 9.59 14.15
CA THR A 113 -9.90 10.86 13.39
C THR A 113 -9.17 11.95 14.17
N SER A 114 -9.06 11.81 15.49
CA SER A 114 -8.29 12.71 16.33
C SER A 114 -6.83 12.24 16.44
N PRO A 115 -5.85 13.16 16.28
CA PRO A 115 -4.45 12.89 16.58
C PRO A 115 -4.29 12.37 18.00
N LEU A 116 -3.29 11.51 18.25
CA LEU A 116 -2.95 11.14 19.61
C LEU A 116 -2.30 12.34 20.31
N ASP A 117 -2.63 12.56 21.58
CA ASP A 117 -1.99 13.56 22.42
C ASP A 117 -0.58 13.08 22.80
N LEU A 118 0.36 13.29 21.88
CA LEU A 118 1.75 12.86 21.98
C LEU A 118 2.68 14.08 21.98
N ASN A 119 3.66 14.05 22.87
CA ASN A 119 4.75 15.02 22.83
C ASN A 119 5.73 14.72 21.66
N ASN A 120 6.64 15.65 21.39
CA ASN A 120 7.58 15.55 20.26
C ASN A 120 8.50 14.32 20.36
N ASP A 121 8.91 13.92 21.57
CA ASP A 121 9.79 12.76 21.77
C ASP A 121 9.07 11.44 21.49
N GLN A 122 7.81 11.32 21.92
CA GLN A 122 6.95 10.18 21.63
C GLN A 122 6.66 10.07 20.14
N LYS A 123 6.32 11.20 19.48
CA LYS A 123 6.14 11.24 18.02
C LYS A 123 7.40 10.77 17.30
N MET A 124 8.57 11.24 17.74
CA MET A 124 9.85 10.84 17.16
C MET A 124 10.14 9.34 17.35
N ALA A 125 9.86 8.79 18.53
CA ALA A 125 10.05 7.36 18.80
C ALA A 125 9.20 6.49 17.86
N LEU A 126 7.90 6.81 17.72
CA LEU A 126 6.99 6.08 16.83
C LEU A 126 7.40 6.20 15.36
N VAL A 127 7.88 7.37 14.93
CA VAL A 127 8.40 7.55 13.57
C VAL A 127 9.64 6.68 13.33
N LYS A 128 10.58 6.61 14.28
CA LYS A 128 11.77 5.76 14.14
C LYS A 128 11.41 4.29 14.07
N GLU A 129 10.53 3.84 14.94
CA GLU A 129 10.01 2.47 14.94
C GLU A 129 9.37 2.14 13.59
N PHE A 130 8.46 3.00 13.13
CA PHE A 130 7.82 2.86 11.83
C PHE A 130 8.82 2.75 10.68
N VAL A 131 9.80 3.66 10.61
CA VAL A 131 10.82 3.61 9.54
C VAL A 131 11.65 2.34 9.64
N SER A 132 12.06 1.91 10.83
CA SER A 132 12.86 0.68 10.99
C SER A 132 12.14 -0.59 10.53
N ILE A 133 10.81 -0.63 10.68
CA ILE A 133 9.97 -1.76 10.25
C ILE A 133 9.80 -1.75 8.73
N HIS A 134 9.63 -0.57 8.13
CA HIS A 134 9.20 -0.43 6.74
C HIS A 134 10.31 -0.04 5.75
N GLU A 135 11.52 0.33 6.19
CA GLU A 135 12.57 0.83 5.28
C GLU A 135 13.12 -0.23 4.32
N THR A 136 13.10 -1.51 4.71
CA THR A 136 13.58 -2.63 3.87
C THR A 136 12.51 -3.22 2.98
N ASP A 137 11.25 -2.84 3.18
CA ASP A 137 10.12 -3.38 2.45
C ASP A 137 9.91 -2.60 1.13
N LEU A 138 10.00 -3.31 0.01
CA LEU A 138 9.90 -2.74 -1.33
C LEU A 138 8.55 -2.05 -1.57
N GLY A 139 7.46 -2.58 -1.01
CA GLY A 139 6.13 -1.97 -1.13
C GLY A 139 5.98 -0.67 -0.33
N SER A 140 6.79 -0.49 0.71
CA SER A 140 6.78 0.70 1.57
C SER A 140 7.59 1.87 1.00
N VAL A 141 8.49 1.60 0.05
CA VAL A 141 9.38 2.60 -0.54
C VAL A 141 8.63 3.80 -1.15
N PRO A 142 7.58 3.61 -1.99
CA PRO A 142 6.83 4.74 -2.55
C PRO A 142 6.19 5.62 -1.46
N PHE A 143 5.66 5.00 -0.40
CA PHE A 143 5.05 5.72 0.72
C PHE A 143 6.09 6.56 1.46
N LEU A 144 7.19 5.95 1.92
CA LEU A 144 8.24 6.63 2.68
C LEU A 144 8.88 7.77 1.89
N SER A 145 9.11 7.54 0.59
CA SER A 145 9.67 8.56 -0.30
C SER A 145 8.71 9.74 -0.42
N ARG A 146 7.46 9.52 -0.80
CA ARG A 146 6.50 10.63 -0.98
C ARG A 146 6.18 11.34 0.34
N LEU A 147 6.13 10.62 1.45
CA LEU A 147 6.01 11.25 2.76
C LEU A 147 7.19 12.19 3.02
N ALA A 148 8.44 11.75 2.81
CA ALA A 148 9.60 12.63 2.96
C ALA A 148 9.55 13.86 2.03
N GLY A 149 9.02 13.72 0.82
CA GLY A 149 8.78 14.83 -0.11
C GLY A 149 7.77 15.83 0.44
N LEU A 150 6.63 15.34 0.96
CA LEU A 150 5.63 16.17 1.62
C LEU A 150 6.21 16.93 2.81
N LEU A 151 6.99 16.28 3.69
CA LEU A 151 7.58 16.94 4.86
C LEU A 151 8.56 18.04 4.43
N ARG A 152 9.37 17.81 3.39
CA ARG A 152 10.25 18.85 2.80
C ARG A 152 9.45 20.01 2.24
N CYS A 153 8.38 19.72 1.49
CA CYS A 153 7.47 20.72 0.95
C CYS A 153 6.85 21.57 2.08
N GLN A 154 6.38 20.93 3.16
CA GLN A 154 5.83 21.63 4.32
C GLN A 154 6.86 22.51 5.05
N ILE A 155 8.12 22.09 5.14
CA ILE A 155 9.19 22.90 5.74
C ILE A 155 9.51 24.12 4.86
N HIS A 156 9.41 23.99 3.54
CA HIS A 156 9.61 25.10 2.61
C HIS A 156 8.45 26.10 2.69
N HIS A 157 7.21 25.63 2.72
CA HIS A 157 6.01 26.46 2.85
C HIS A 157 5.61 26.62 4.32
N ARG A 158 6.35 27.46 5.05
CA ARG A 158 6.19 27.65 6.50
C ARG A 158 4.88 28.31 6.92
N HIS A 159 4.26 29.07 6.03
CA HIS A 159 3.08 29.87 6.36
C HIS A 159 1.77 29.12 6.15
N ASN A 160 1.74 28.14 5.25
CA ASN A 160 0.52 27.45 4.86
C ASN A 160 0.66 25.93 4.97
N ALA A 161 -0.44 25.24 5.24
CA ALA A 161 -0.48 23.78 5.22
C ALA A 161 -0.34 23.25 3.79
N VAL A 162 0.35 22.11 3.64
CA VAL A 162 0.53 21.42 2.36
C VAL A 162 -0.36 20.17 2.31
N GLU A 163 -0.95 19.95 1.14
CA GLU A 163 -1.70 18.76 0.77
C GLU A 163 -0.85 17.83 -0.10
N TRP A 164 -1.02 16.53 0.10
CA TRP A 164 -0.46 15.47 -0.71
C TRP A 164 -1.61 14.67 -1.33
N ARG A 165 -1.68 14.68 -2.65
CA ARG A 165 -2.55 13.81 -3.43
C ARG A 165 -1.85 12.47 -3.63
N MET A 166 -2.41 11.42 -3.08
CA MET A 166 -1.78 10.10 -3.03
C MET A 166 -2.72 9.06 -3.64
N SER A 167 -2.23 8.30 -4.60
CA SER A 167 -2.97 7.13 -5.09
C SER A 167 -3.21 6.11 -3.96
N GLU A 168 -4.42 5.55 -3.86
CA GLU A 168 -4.75 4.48 -2.91
C GLU A 168 -3.79 3.30 -3.03
N TYR A 169 -3.26 3.04 -4.24
CA TYR A 169 -2.31 1.97 -4.48
C TYR A 169 -1.08 2.04 -3.61
N ILE A 170 -0.62 3.24 -3.22
CA ILE A 170 0.55 3.40 -2.33
C ILE A 170 0.28 2.78 -0.96
N LEU A 171 -0.97 2.78 -0.50
CA LEU A 171 -1.36 2.16 0.77
C LEU A 171 -1.71 0.68 0.64
N THR A 172 -2.04 0.21 -0.57
CA THR A 172 -2.47 -1.19 -0.82
C THR A 172 -1.39 -2.06 -1.46
N GLN A 173 -0.15 -1.55 -1.64
CA GLN A 173 0.95 -2.38 -2.18
C GLN A 173 1.36 -3.51 -1.23
N ASN A 174 1.14 -3.29 0.07
CA ASN A 174 1.47 -4.24 1.12
C ASN A 174 0.22 -4.85 1.75
N ASP A 175 0.43 -5.61 2.81
CA ASP A 175 -0.64 -6.23 3.58
C ASP A 175 -1.46 -5.22 4.40
N GLU A 176 -2.48 -5.76 5.04
CA GLU A 176 -3.45 -5.02 5.84
C GLU A 176 -2.79 -4.37 7.08
N GLU A 177 -1.76 -5.01 7.65
CA GLU A 177 -1.03 -4.52 8.82
C GLU A 177 -0.17 -3.29 8.48
N ALA A 178 0.54 -3.34 7.35
CA ALA A 178 1.29 -2.20 6.85
C ALA A 178 0.35 -1.01 6.57
N MET A 179 -0.80 -1.26 5.96
CA MET A 179 -1.81 -0.24 5.66
C MET A 179 -2.33 0.47 6.92
N GLU A 180 -2.63 -0.28 7.99
CA GLU A 180 -3.01 0.30 9.28
C GLU A 180 -1.89 1.15 9.88
N SER A 181 -0.66 0.66 9.80
CA SER A 181 0.52 1.37 10.29
C SER A 181 0.73 2.69 9.54
N TYR A 182 0.52 2.71 8.22
CA TYR A 182 0.60 3.92 7.39
C TYR A 182 -0.43 4.96 7.82
N ILE A 183 -1.70 4.55 7.95
CA ILE A 183 -2.79 5.46 8.32
C ILE A 183 -2.60 5.98 9.75
N ARG A 184 -2.14 5.12 10.67
CA ARG A 184 -1.83 5.51 12.05
C ARG A 184 -0.68 6.52 12.09
N LEU A 185 0.37 6.35 11.30
CA LEU A 185 1.45 7.34 11.20
C LEU A 185 0.89 8.69 10.71
N LEU A 186 0.16 8.71 9.60
CA LEU A 186 -0.37 9.94 9.02
C LEU A 186 -1.30 10.67 9.99
N ARG A 187 -2.34 9.99 10.51
CA ARG A 187 -3.37 10.62 11.36
C ARG A 187 -2.91 10.80 12.79
N SER A 188 -2.49 9.72 13.44
CA SER A 188 -2.33 9.68 14.89
C SER A 188 -1.01 10.29 15.33
N VAL A 189 0.06 10.12 14.56
CA VAL A 189 1.41 10.61 14.92
C VAL A 189 1.67 12.00 14.31
N LEU A 190 1.44 12.16 13.01
CA LEU A 190 1.69 13.40 12.28
C LEU A 190 0.51 14.37 12.30
N GLY A 191 -0.67 13.94 12.79
CA GLY A 191 -1.85 14.79 12.87
C GLY A 191 -2.45 15.16 11.52
N MET A 192 -2.11 14.44 10.46
CA MET A 192 -2.57 14.73 9.11
C MET A 192 -4.06 14.46 8.98
N GLN A 193 -4.72 15.30 8.20
CA GLN A 193 -6.15 15.24 7.96
C GLN A 193 -6.42 14.69 6.57
N LEU A 194 -7.32 13.72 6.47
CA LEU A 194 -7.84 13.30 5.19
C LEU A 194 -8.85 14.36 4.71
N VAL A 195 -8.64 14.91 3.53
CA VAL A 195 -9.49 15.93 2.90
C VAL A 195 -10.40 15.25 1.91
N TYR A 196 -11.70 15.49 2.06
CA TYR A 196 -12.70 15.12 1.07
C TYR A 196 -12.90 16.34 0.16
N GLN A 197 -12.68 16.17 -1.15
CA GLN A 197 -13.18 17.14 -2.12
C GLN A 197 -14.66 16.82 -2.26
N ASP A 198 -15.50 17.70 -1.73
CA ASP A 198 -16.92 17.71 -2.06
C ASP A 198 -17.00 18.05 -3.55
N ASP A 199 -17.07 17.03 -4.40
CA ASP A 199 -17.59 17.20 -5.75
C ASP A 199 -19.06 17.60 -5.55
N ASP A 200 -19.36 18.89 -5.74
CA ASP A 200 -20.66 19.57 -5.73
C ASP A 200 -21.89 18.66 -5.93
N ASN A 201 -22.25 17.91 -4.89
CA ASN A 201 -23.53 17.23 -4.76
C ASN A 201 -24.00 17.48 -3.33
N GLU A 202 -24.50 18.70 -3.12
CA GLU A 202 -25.45 18.99 -2.06
C GLU A 202 -26.44 17.82 -1.97
N HIS A 203 -26.75 17.40 -0.73
CA HIS A 203 -27.72 16.36 -0.35
C HIS A 203 -27.15 14.95 -0.10
N SER A 204 -26.23 14.81 0.86
CA SER A 204 -26.45 13.82 1.92
C SER A 204 -25.66 14.18 3.18
N HIS A 205 -26.39 14.55 4.23
CA HIS A 205 -25.90 14.41 5.59
C HIS A 205 -25.71 12.91 5.86
N ASP A 206 -24.56 12.55 6.43
CA ASP A 206 -24.07 11.18 6.66
C ASP A 206 -23.83 10.35 5.39
N ALA A 207 -22.68 10.53 4.74
CA ALA A 207 -22.26 9.63 3.68
C ALA A 207 -20.76 9.33 3.73
N VAL A 208 -20.46 8.22 4.38
CA VAL A 208 -19.44 7.29 3.89
C VAL A 208 -19.82 6.92 2.45
N ALA A 209 -19.11 7.45 1.46
CA ALA A 209 -19.04 6.85 0.14
C ALA A 209 -17.78 7.32 -0.57
N ILE A 210 -16.69 6.57 -0.40
CA ILE A 210 -15.72 6.45 -1.48
C ILE A 210 -16.50 5.80 -2.63
N ASP A 211 -16.66 6.52 -3.73
CA ASP A 211 -17.48 6.12 -4.86
C ASP A 211 -17.04 4.72 -5.34
N MET A 212 -17.97 3.76 -5.23
CA MET A 212 -17.79 2.40 -5.73
C MET A 212 -18.37 2.23 -7.13
N ASN A 213 -18.94 3.28 -7.72
CA ASN A 213 -19.45 3.23 -9.08
C ASN A 213 -18.52 4.03 -9.99
N GLY A 214 -17.74 3.31 -10.80
CA GLY A 214 -17.02 3.88 -11.93
C GLY A 214 -17.95 4.77 -12.75
N SER A 215 -17.70 6.08 -12.69
CA SER A 215 -18.23 7.03 -13.65
C SER A 215 -17.63 6.67 -15.02
N ASN A 216 -18.46 6.05 -15.84
CA ASN A 216 -18.17 5.48 -17.15
C ASN A 216 -17.69 6.47 -18.22
N ASN A 217 -17.19 7.67 -17.91
CA ASN A 217 -16.85 8.66 -18.95
C ASN A 217 -15.77 9.71 -18.62
N LYS A 218 -14.91 9.50 -17.63
CA LYS A 218 -13.61 10.20 -17.56
C LYS A 218 -12.53 9.15 -17.40
N ALA A 219 -11.45 9.28 -18.18
CA ALA A 219 -10.30 8.37 -18.18
C ALA A 219 -10.05 7.87 -16.75
N ALA A 220 -9.99 6.55 -16.56
CA ALA A 220 -9.89 5.89 -15.27
C ALA A 220 -8.67 6.40 -14.50
N THR A 221 -8.84 7.51 -13.79
CA THR A 221 -7.87 8.03 -12.84
C THR A 221 -7.99 7.13 -11.64
N ASP A 222 -6.87 6.49 -11.31
CA ASP A 222 -6.74 5.68 -10.10
C ASP A 222 -7.32 6.43 -8.89
N PRO A 223 -8.01 5.76 -7.97
CA PRO A 223 -8.59 6.45 -6.83
C PRO A 223 -7.49 7.12 -6.00
N GLU A 224 -7.70 8.38 -5.64
CA GLU A 224 -6.75 9.23 -4.92
C GLU A 224 -7.30 9.66 -3.55
N LEU A 225 -6.41 9.71 -2.56
CA LEU A 225 -6.64 10.26 -1.25
C LEU A 225 -5.86 11.57 -1.11
N ILE A 226 -6.49 12.60 -0.56
CA ILE A 226 -5.82 13.88 -0.32
C ILE A 226 -5.54 14.01 1.17
N TRP A 227 -4.25 14.07 1.51
CA TRP A 227 -3.80 14.22 2.88
C TRP A 227 -3.23 15.60 3.13
N ARG A 228 -3.84 16.34 4.05
CA ARG A 228 -3.38 17.65 4.48
C ARG A 228 -2.53 17.54 5.73
N MET A 229 -1.41 18.25 5.74
CA MET A 229 -0.58 18.36 6.92
C MET A 229 -1.26 19.14 8.06
N SER A 230 -1.02 18.74 9.30
CA SER A 230 -1.52 19.48 10.46
C SER A 230 -0.97 20.92 10.47
N PRO A 231 -1.81 21.96 10.64
CA PRO A 231 -1.33 23.33 10.77
C PRO A 231 -0.52 23.56 12.06
N ASP A 232 -0.71 22.69 13.06
CA ASP A 232 -0.08 22.75 14.38
C ASP A 232 1.25 21.98 14.48
N ILE A 233 1.65 21.26 13.44
CA ILE A 233 2.89 20.48 13.49
C ILE A 233 4.12 21.40 13.56
N ASP A 234 5.04 21.11 14.47
CA ASP A 234 6.28 21.86 14.64
C ASP A 234 7.26 21.58 13.48
N ILE A 235 7.81 22.65 12.90
CA ILE A 235 8.83 22.57 11.85
C ILE A 235 10.09 21.85 12.33
N GLN A 236 10.51 22.05 13.59
CA GLN A 236 11.69 21.37 14.12
C GLN A 236 11.47 19.86 14.21
N LEU A 237 10.27 19.45 14.62
CA LEU A 237 9.86 18.04 14.59
C LEU A 237 9.97 17.47 13.17
N LEU A 238 9.42 18.16 12.17
CA LEU A 238 9.51 17.74 10.76
C LEU A 238 10.95 17.58 10.28
N GLN A 239 11.82 18.55 10.61
CA GLN A 239 13.24 18.50 10.28
C GLN A 239 13.95 17.31 10.94
N ASN A 240 13.58 16.99 12.18
CA ASN A 240 14.12 15.86 12.89
C ASN A 240 13.64 14.53 12.30
N ILE A 241 12.35 14.42 11.94
CA ILE A 241 11.78 13.25 11.27
C ILE A 241 12.52 12.96 9.96
N LEU A 242 12.76 14.00 9.15
CA LEU A 242 13.46 13.86 7.87
C LEU A 242 14.88 13.29 7.99
N LYS A 243 15.55 13.40 9.14
CA LYS A 243 16.88 12.81 9.36
C LYS A 243 16.84 11.28 9.40
N TYR A 244 15.69 10.70 9.74
CA TYR A 244 15.48 9.26 9.84
C TYR A 244 14.85 8.67 8.58
N MET A 245 14.23 9.49 7.73
CA MET A 245 13.64 9.01 6.48
C MET A 245 14.72 8.56 5.48
N PRO A 246 14.44 7.53 4.63
CA PRO A 246 15.37 7.08 3.61
C PRO A 246 15.84 8.23 2.70
N LYS A 247 17.16 8.34 2.52
CA LYS A 247 17.77 9.35 1.64
C LYS A 247 17.59 8.95 0.18
N GLN A 248 16.44 9.28 -0.39
CA GLN A 248 16.21 9.11 -1.83
C GLN A 248 16.32 10.43 -2.57
N THR A 249 16.95 10.39 -3.75
CA THR A 249 16.91 11.46 -4.76
C THR A 249 15.46 11.68 -5.18
N GLN A 250 14.88 12.80 -4.81
CA GLN A 250 13.52 13.16 -5.17
C GLN A 250 13.50 14.35 -6.11
N THR A 251 12.72 14.21 -7.18
CA THR A 251 12.23 15.28 -8.03
C THR A 251 11.00 15.91 -7.36
N PHE A 252 10.96 17.25 -7.30
CA PHE A 252 9.93 18.05 -6.62
C PHE A 252 8.58 18.17 -7.36
N GLN A 253 8.34 17.33 -8.35
CA GLN A 253 7.14 17.32 -9.17
C GLN A 253 6.56 15.91 -8.97
N GLU A 254 5.39 15.69 -8.37
CA GLU A 254 4.14 15.98 -9.09
C GLU A 254 2.87 16.13 -8.21
N ASP A 255 2.85 15.87 -6.89
CA ASP A 255 1.55 15.69 -6.19
C ASP A 255 1.34 16.52 -4.90
N TYR A 256 2.10 17.60 -4.68
CA TYR A 256 1.95 18.47 -3.50
C TYR A 256 1.29 19.80 -3.86
N LYS A 257 0.30 20.20 -3.07
CA LYS A 257 -0.42 21.47 -3.23
C LYS A 257 -0.31 22.30 -1.96
N VAL A 258 0.12 23.55 -2.07
CA VAL A 258 0.04 24.50 -0.96
C VAL A 258 -1.41 24.97 -0.83
N THR A 259 -1.96 24.92 0.37
CA THR A 259 -3.33 25.37 0.64
C THR A 259 -3.36 26.84 1.07
N ASP A 260 -4.55 27.42 1.16
CA ASP A 260 -4.74 28.76 1.75
C ASP A 260 -4.88 28.71 3.29
N ILE A 261 -4.77 27.52 3.90
CA ILE A 261 -4.92 27.35 5.34
C ILE A 261 -3.62 27.77 6.02
N PRO A 262 -3.64 28.85 6.83
CA PRO A 262 -2.45 29.32 7.51
C PRO A 262 -2.05 28.35 8.62
N ARG A 263 -0.75 28.27 8.89
CA ARG A 263 -0.20 27.50 10.00
C ARG A 263 -0.29 28.29 11.29
N THR A 264 -0.86 27.64 12.29
CA THR A 264 -0.98 28.10 13.67
C THR A 264 0.31 27.92 14.45
N ALA A 265 1.10 26.88 14.12
CA ALA A 265 2.45 26.66 14.64
C ALA A 265 3.48 27.61 13.99
N THR A 266 3.20 28.91 13.99
CA THR A 266 4.21 29.95 13.88
C THR A 266 4.81 30.21 15.26
N HIS A 267 5.32 29.17 15.91
CA HIS A 267 6.39 29.39 16.88
C HIS A 267 7.64 29.76 16.09
N GLU A 268 7.67 30.99 15.58
CA GLU A 268 8.92 31.72 15.61
C GLU A 268 9.36 31.66 17.07
N HIS A 269 10.31 30.75 17.37
CA HIS A 269 11.23 31.02 18.44
C HIS A 269 11.88 32.36 18.09
N ARG A 270 11.23 33.47 18.46
CA ARG A 270 11.88 34.76 18.59
C ARG A 270 13.03 34.46 19.53
N SER A 271 14.24 34.42 18.98
CA SER A 271 15.42 34.29 19.81
C SER A 271 15.34 35.41 20.84
N VAL A 272 15.77 35.14 22.07
CA VAL A 272 15.83 36.19 23.11
C VAL A 272 16.59 37.41 22.58
N LEU A 273 17.55 37.20 21.68
CA LEU A 273 18.25 38.25 20.95
C LEU A 273 17.34 39.07 20.03
N GLN A 274 16.46 38.45 19.25
CA GLN A 274 15.49 39.18 18.40
C GLN A 274 14.55 40.04 19.25
N TRP A 275 14.06 39.49 20.35
CA TRP A 275 13.23 40.22 21.31
C TRP A 275 14.00 41.38 21.99
N LEU A 276 15.27 41.14 22.34
CA LEU A 276 16.16 42.19 22.86
C LEU A 276 16.44 43.29 21.82
N PHE A 277 16.62 42.94 20.54
CA PHE A 277 16.82 43.91 19.46
C PHE A 277 15.57 44.76 19.22
N ASP A 278 14.36 44.17 19.30
CA ASP A 278 13.11 44.92 19.18
C ASP A 278 12.90 45.88 20.37
N ILE A 279 13.24 45.44 21.59
CA ILE A 279 13.22 46.31 22.78
C ILE A 279 14.26 47.43 22.65
N LEU A 280 15.49 47.11 22.23
CA LEU A 280 16.53 48.11 22.02
C LEU A 280 16.12 49.09 20.92
N GLY A 281 15.52 48.62 19.83
CA GLY A 281 14.98 49.46 18.77
C GLY A 281 13.87 50.40 19.27
N HIS A 282 12.98 49.93 20.13
CA HIS A 282 11.96 50.76 20.77
C HIS A 282 12.54 51.73 21.81
N CYS A 283 13.49 51.32 22.64
CA CYS A 283 14.12 52.20 23.62
C CYS A 283 15.02 53.27 22.96
N LEU A 284 15.67 52.94 21.84
CA LEU A 284 16.53 53.85 21.09
C LEU A 284 15.78 54.67 20.03
N SER A 285 14.49 54.37 19.78
CA SER A 285 13.65 55.18 18.88
C SER A 285 13.50 56.64 19.34
N PHE A 286 13.71 56.91 20.63
CA PHE A 286 13.72 58.27 21.20
C PHE A 286 14.98 59.08 20.86
N LEU A 287 16.06 58.43 20.41
CA LEU A 287 17.31 59.09 19.97
C LEU A 287 17.32 59.45 18.48
N HIS A 288 16.29 59.05 17.73
CA HIS A 288 16.11 59.37 16.31
C HIS A 288 15.06 60.48 16.11
N LYS A 289 15.19 61.56 16.89
CA LYS A 289 14.46 62.82 16.68
C LYS A 289 15.42 63.99 16.60
#